data_AF-A0AAJ1SVM0-F1
#
_entry.id   AF-A0AAJ1SVM0-F1
#
_cell.length_a   1.000
_cell.length_b   1.000
_cell.length_c   1.000
_cell.angle_alpha   90.00
_cell.angle_beta   90.00
_cell.angle_gamma   90.00
#
_symmetry.space_group_name_H-M   'P 1'
#
loop_
_entity.id
_entity.type
_entity.pdbx_description
1 polymer ?
#
loop_
_entity_poly.entity_id
_entity_poly.type
_entity_poly.pdbx_seq_one_letter_code
_entity_poly.pdbx_strand_id
1 'polypeptide(L)'
;MGETLNFRRDVLAGRLMNVAEFTHAHWFFGNLYELLVKVPHRVAGAEASSELSRSPFGAGSPGRYYAPVAPLNAPAAIGALIVGWDRPSARVSLIVGAASSAAGAAATAYILRYLNPRLFFSPHPLPDDQRGPLLARWYRIHSLRLAASAVALAAFHHARTVALRAR
;
A
#
# COMPACT_ATOMS: atom_id res chain seq x y z
N MET A 1 2.33 -4.34 -39.08
CA MET A 1 3.20 -4.11 -37.89
C MET A 1 2.49 -3.33 -36.77
N GLY A 2 1.60 -2.38 -37.09
CA GLY A 2 0.84 -1.63 -36.06
C GLY A 2 -0.20 -2.44 -35.27
N GLU A 3 -0.91 -3.36 -35.92
CA GLU A 3 -1.96 -4.18 -35.26
C GLU A 3 -1.39 -5.13 -34.19
N THR A 4 -0.23 -5.74 -34.45
CA THR A 4 0.43 -6.64 -33.50
C THR A 4 0.98 -5.90 -32.27
N LEU A 5 1.40 -4.64 -32.44
CA LEU A 5 1.83 -3.77 -31.34
C LEU A 5 0.65 -3.34 -30.45
N ASN A 6 -0.49 -2.98 -31.06
CA ASN A 6 -1.71 -2.62 -30.33
C ASN A 6 -2.26 -3.80 -29.52
N PHE A 7 -2.32 -4.98 -30.13
CA PHE A 7 -2.73 -6.21 -29.43
C PHE A 7 -1.84 -6.53 -28.22
N ARG A 8 -0.51 -6.40 -28.36
CA ARG A 8 0.44 -6.62 -27.26
C ARG A 8 0.27 -5.59 -26.13
N ARG A 9 0.05 -4.31 -26.46
CA ARG A 9 -0.26 -3.26 -25.48
C ARG A 9 -1.55 -3.56 -24.74
N ASP A 10 -2.57 -4.06 -25.44
CA ASP A 10 -3.85 -4.34 -24.83
C ASP A 10 -3.80 -5.46 -23.79
N VAL A 11 -3.10 -6.54 -24.14
CA VAL A 11 -2.83 -7.66 -23.24
C VAL A 11 -1.99 -7.19 -22.05
N LEU A 12 -0.96 -6.38 -22.29
CA LEU A 12 -0.09 -5.85 -21.24
C LEU A 12 -0.86 -4.94 -20.27
N ALA A 13 -1.69 -4.02 -20.76
CA ALA A 13 -2.53 -3.17 -19.92
C ALA A 13 -3.49 -4.00 -19.05
N GLY A 14 -4.12 -5.04 -19.62
CA GLY A 14 -4.97 -5.95 -18.85
C GLY A 14 -4.20 -6.70 -17.75
N ARG A 15 -2.99 -7.16 -18.05
CA ARG A 15 -2.11 -7.81 -17.05
C ARG A 15 -1.70 -6.84 -15.95
N LEU A 16 -1.31 -5.61 -16.29
CA LEU A 16 -0.91 -4.59 -15.32
C LEU A 16 -2.08 -4.16 -14.44
N MET A 17 -3.29 -4.03 -14.98
CA MET A 17 -4.51 -3.79 -14.19
C MET A 17 -4.76 -4.93 -13.19
N ASN A 18 -4.64 -6.20 -13.60
CA ASN A 18 -4.78 -7.34 -12.69
C ASN A 18 -3.73 -7.34 -11.58
N VAL A 19 -2.46 -7.08 -11.93
CA VAL A 19 -1.37 -6.98 -10.94
C VAL A 19 -1.62 -5.80 -9.99
N ALA A 20 -2.06 -4.65 -10.50
CA ALA A 20 -2.38 -3.49 -9.67
C ALA A 20 -3.56 -3.79 -8.73
N GLU A 21 -4.63 -4.42 -9.20
CA GLU A 21 -5.77 -4.84 -8.37
C GLU A 21 -5.31 -5.80 -7.25
N PHE A 22 -4.57 -6.86 -7.61
CA PHE A 22 -4.09 -7.85 -6.64
C PHE A 22 -3.17 -7.24 -5.58
N THR A 23 -2.19 -6.44 -6.01
CA THR A 23 -1.21 -5.83 -5.10
C THR A 23 -1.87 -4.81 -4.16
N HIS A 24 -2.88 -4.05 -4.63
CA HIS A 24 -3.66 -3.16 -3.77
C HIS A 24 -4.60 -3.91 -2.82
N ALA A 25 -5.19 -5.04 -3.23
CA ALA A 25 -5.95 -5.89 -2.33
C ALA A 25 -5.05 -6.41 -1.20
N HIS A 26 -3.89 -6.98 -1.54
CA HIS A 26 -2.90 -7.44 -0.57
C HIS A 26 -2.51 -6.33 0.41
N TRP A 27 -2.23 -5.13 -0.10
CA TRP A 27 -1.86 -3.99 0.73
C TRP A 27 -3.00 -3.50 1.63
N PHE A 28 -4.22 -3.43 1.11
CA PHE A 28 -5.40 -3.03 1.89
C PHE A 28 -5.62 -3.97 3.07
N PHE A 29 -5.64 -5.28 2.84
CA PHE A 29 -5.84 -6.26 3.91
C PHE A 29 -4.67 -6.27 4.91
N GLY A 30 -3.43 -6.07 4.45
CA GLY A 30 -2.29 -5.89 5.36
C GLY A 30 -2.46 -4.67 6.27
N ASN A 31 -2.82 -3.51 5.70
CA ASN A 31 -3.07 -2.30 6.48
C ASN A 31 -4.26 -2.46 7.44
N LEU A 32 -5.33 -3.14 7.01
CA LEU A 32 -6.51 -3.41 7.83
C LEU A 32 -6.16 -4.29 9.03
N TYR A 33 -5.39 -5.36 8.79
CA TYR A 33 -4.89 -6.22 9.85
C TYR A 33 -4.06 -5.43 10.87
N GLU A 34 -3.10 -4.61 10.43
CA GLU A 34 -2.27 -3.78 11.31
C GLU A 34 -3.11 -2.86 12.20
N LEU A 35 -4.18 -2.29 11.63
CA LEU A 35 -5.12 -1.42 12.34
C LEU A 35 -5.91 -2.19 13.40
N LEU A 36 -6.51 -3.34 13.03
CA LEU A 36 -7.36 -4.15 13.91
C LEU A 36 -6.58 -4.76 15.08
N VAL A 37 -5.39 -5.30 14.79
CA VAL A 37 -4.53 -5.93 15.79
C VAL A 37 -3.79 -4.88 16.64
N LYS A 38 -3.79 -3.62 16.22
CA LYS A 38 -3.07 -2.52 16.85
C LYS A 38 -1.57 -2.84 17.01
N VAL A 39 -0.97 -3.40 15.96
CA VAL A 39 0.45 -3.79 15.93
C VAL A 39 1.37 -2.66 16.45
N PRO A 40 1.21 -1.39 16.03
CA PRO A 40 2.01 -0.28 16.58
C PRO A 40 1.96 -0.13 18.10
N HIS A 41 0.77 -0.24 18.71
CA HIS A 41 0.64 -0.13 20.17
C HIS A 41 1.37 -1.29 20.88
N ARG A 42 1.23 -2.51 20.35
CA ARG A 42 1.88 -3.69 20.92
C ARG A 42 3.41 -3.60 20.83
N VAL A 43 3.93 -3.15 19.69
CA VAL A 43 5.38 -3.09 19.44
C VAL A 43 6.03 -1.88 20.12
N ALA A 44 5.37 -0.71 20.15
CA ALA A 44 5.89 0.47 20.84
C ALA A 44 5.83 0.37 22.38
N GLY A 45 4.94 -0.49 22.88
CA GLY A 45 4.73 -0.78 24.30
C GLY A 45 5.72 -1.78 24.89
N ALA A 46 6.22 -2.70 24.08
CA ALA A 46 7.05 -3.81 24.54
C ALA A 46 8.47 -3.34 24.90
N GLU A 47 8.96 -3.79 26.07
CA GLU A 47 10.40 -3.82 26.34
C GLU A 47 11.08 -4.78 25.37
N ALA A 48 12.33 -4.50 25.02
CA ALA A 48 13.08 -5.37 24.11
C ALA A 48 13.43 -6.68 24.84
N SER A 49 12.61 -7.71 24.67
CA SER A 49 12.92 -9.07 25.14
C SER A 49 13.42 -9.93 23.98
N SER A 50 14.07 -11.06 24.29
CA SER A 50 14.54 -12.05 23.31
C SER A 50 13.42 -12.64 22.45
N GLU A 51 12.15 -12.56 22.89
CA GLU A 51 10.99 -13.14 22.21
C GLU A 51 10.21 -12.14 21.34
N LEU A 52 10.22 -10.84 21.68
CA LEU A 52 9.48 -9.78 20.98
C LEU A 52 10.45 -8.67 20.55
N SER A 53 11.04 -8.84 19.37
CA SER A 53 11.80 -7.78 18.74
C SER A 53 10.93 -6.52 18.59
N ARG A 54 11.40 -5.37 19.10
CA ARG A 54 10.76 -4.06 18.95
C ARG A 54 10.70 -3.56 17.50
N SER A 55 11.24 -4.33 16.55
CA SER A 55 11.09 -4.06 15.13
C SER A 55 9.69 -4.48 14.64
N PRO A 56 9.00 -3.65 13.84
CA PRO A 56 7.83 -4.09 13.08
C PRO A 56 8.17 -5.18 12.04
N PHE A 57 9.42 -5.61 11.94
CA PHE A 57 9.89 -6.77 11.16
C PHE A 57 10.53 -7.87 12.04
N GLY A 58 10.24 -7.86 13.34
CA GLY A 58 10.68 -8.88 14.30
C GLY A 58 10.18 -10.29 14.00
N ALA A 59 10.70 -11.30 14.69
CA ALA A 59 10.15 -12.65 14.65
C ALA A 59 8.68 -12.62 15.10
N GLY A 60 7.79 -13.29 14.36
CA GLY A 60 6.34 -13.23 14.59
C GLY A 60 5.63 -11.97 14.07
N SER A 61 6.36 -10.99 13.52
CA SER A 61 5.72 -9.80 12.94
C SER A 61 5.09 -10.10 11.57
N PRO A 62 3.82 -9.73 11.35
CA PRO A 62 3.16 -9.82 10.05
C PRO A 62 3.91 -9.03 8.97
N GLY A 63 4.66 -7.98 9.35
CA GLY A 63 5.41 -7.13 8.43
C GLY A 63 6.34 -7.91 7.48
N ARG A 64 6.85 -9.08 7.89
CA ARG A 64 7.68 -9.94 7.02
C ARG A 64 6.92 -10.57 5.85
N TYR A 65 5.61 -10.80 6.02
CA TYR A 65 4.77 -11.38 4.96
C TYR A 65 4.30 -10.33 3.96
N TYR A 66 4.15 -9.07 4.38
CA TYR A 66 3.63 -7.98 3.53
C TYR A 66 4.72 -7.12 2.89
N ALA A 67 5.90 -7.00 3.52
CA ALA A 67 7.01 -6.17 3.03
C ALA A 67 7.51 -6.52 1.62
N PRO A 68 7.56 -7.79 1.17
CA PRO A 68 8.09 -8.11 -0.15
C PRO A 68 7.22 -7.59 -1.31
N VAL A 69 5.90 -7.50 -1.11
CA VAL A 69 4.95 -7.13 -2.17
C VAL A 69 4.72 -5.63 -2.22
N ALA A 70 4.80 -4.93 -1.09
CA ALA A 70 4.53 -3.50 -0.99
C ALA A 70 5.29 -2.60 -2.00
N PRO A 71 6.58 -2.86 -2.36
CA PRO A 71 7.28 -2.08 -3.37
C PRO A 71 6.68 -2.16 -4.78
N LEU A 72 5.84 -3.16 -5.06
CA LEU A 72 5.22 -3.36 -6.37
C LEU A 72 3.97 -2.52 -6.58
N ASN A 73 3.31 -2.04 -5.52
CA ASN A 73 2.01 -1.38 -5.61
C ASN A 73 2.04 -0.14 -6.51
N ALA A 74 2.94 0.81 -6.23
CA ALA A 74 3.02 2.05 -7.00
C ALA A 74 3.55 1.84 -8.43
N PRO A 75 4.61 1.07 -8.68
CA PRO A 75 5.05 0.77 -10.04
C PRO A 75 3.99 0.06 -10.89
N ALA A 76 3.26 -0.91 -10.34
CA ALA A 76 2.19 -1.60 -11.05
C ALA A 76 1.05 -0.64 -11.43
N ALA A 77 0.65 0.23 -10.51
CA ALA A 77 -0.38 1.24 -10.73
C ALA A 77 0.01 2.28 -11.80
N ILE A 78 1.24 2.81 -11.71
CA ILE A 78 1.77 3.77 -12.70
C ILE A 78 1.92 3.10 -14.06
N GLY A 79 2.43 1.87 -14.11
CA GLY A 79 2.53 1.09 -15.35
C GLY A 79 1.16 0.86 -15.99
N ALA A 80 0.14 0.50 -15.20
CA ALA A 80 -1.23 0.32 -15.68
C ALA A 80 -1.80 1.62 -16.28
N LEU A 81 -1.52 2.78 -15.67
CA LEU A 81 -1.92 4.09 -16.21
C LEU A 81 -1.20 4.41 -17.53
N ILE A 82 0.12 4.23 -17.59
CA ILE A 82 0.92 4.54 -18.78
C ILE A 82 0.47 3.69 -19.98
N VAL A 83 0.36 2.37 -19.79
CA VAL A 83 0.01 1.46 -20.88
C VAL A 83 -1.49 1.53 -21.21
N GLY A 84 -2.35 1.84 -20.24
CA GLY A 84 -3.79 1.99 -20.41
C GLY A 84 -4.26 3.39 -20.80
N TRP A 85 -3.35 4.34 -21.05
CA TRP A 85 -3.68 5.76 -21.26
C TRP A 85 -4.66 6.00 -22.41
N ASP A 86 -4.52 5.23 -23.49
CA ASP A 86 -5.31 5.36 -24.71
C ASP A 86 -6.72 4.76 -24.59
N ARG A 87 -7.15 4.31 -23.39
CA ARG A 87 -8.49 3.77 -23.13
C ARG A 87 -9.36 4.83 -22.45
N PRO A 88 -10.20 5.59 -23.18
CA PRO A 88 -10.94 6.70 -22.61
C PRO A 88 -11.90 6.27 -21.49
N SER A 89 -12.52 5.10 -21.67
CA SER A 89 -13.49 4.54 -20.72
C SER A 89 -12.87 4.10 -19.38
N ALA A 90 -11.57 3.79 -19.34
CA ALA A 90 -10.86 3.38 -18.13
C ALA A 90 -9.92 4.48 -17.57
N ARG A 91 -9.68 5.56 -18.33
CA ARG A 91 -8.66 6.57 -18.02
C ARG A 91 -8.83 7.22 -16.65
N VAL A 92 -10.05 7.66 -16.32
CA VAL A 92 -10.32 8.31 -15.03
C VAL A 92 -9.99 7.38 -13.87
N SER A 93 -10.43 6.12 -13.95
CA SER A 93 -10.14 5.11 -12.93
C SER A 93 -8.64 4.79 -12.84
N LEU A 94 -7.92 4.74 -13.95
CA LEU A 94 -6.47 4.56 -13.94
C LEU A 94 -5.75 5.74 -13.26
N ILE A 95 -6.19 6.98 -13.51
CA ILE A 95 -5.63 8.18 -12.88
C ILE A 95 -5.89 8.15 -11.36
N VAL A 96 -7.14 7.91 -10.96
CA VAL A 96 -7.52 7.82 -9.54
C VAL A 96 -6.75 6.71 -8.82
N GLY A 97 -6.62 5.55 -9.47
CA GLY A 97 -5.84 4.43 -8.98
C GLY A 97 -4.39 4.81 -8.75
N ALA A 98 -3.70 5.32 -9.78
CA ALA A 98 -2.30 5.71 -9.70
C ALA A 98 -2.04 6.84 -8.68
N ALA A 99 -2.90 7.85 -8.64
CA ALA A 99 -2.78 8.95 -7.67
C ALA A 99 -2.95 8.45 -6.23
N SER A 100 -3.92 7.57 -6.00
CA SER A 100 -4.13 6.95 -4.68
C SER A 100 -2.95 6.06 -4.28
N SER A 101 -2.42 5.25 -5.20
CA SER A 101 -1.21 4.46 -4.97
C SER A 101 -0.02 5.32 -4.59
N ALA A 102 0.19 6.44 -5.30
CA ALA A 102 1.28 7.38 -5.02
C ALA A 102 1.11 8.05 -3.64
N ALA A 103 -0.11 8.48 -3.29
CA ALA A 103 -0.41 9.07 -1.99
C ALA A 103 -0.13 8.07 -0.84
N GLY A 104 -0.59 6.82 -0.98
CA GLY A 104 -0.32 5.78 0.01
C GLY A 104 1.17 5.40 0.11
N ALA A 105 1.91 5.44 -1.01
CA ALA A 105 3.35 5.20 -1.03
C ALA A 105 4.11 6.32 -0.32
N ALA A 106 3.75 7.58 -0.57
CA ALA A 106 4.29 8.74 0.13
C ALA A 106 4.00 8.68 1.65
N ALA A 107 2.77 8.33 2.03
CA ALA A 107 2.40 8.12 3.42
C ALA A 107 3.22 6.98 4.08
N THR A 108 3.46 5.89 3.34
CA THR A 108 4.32 4.79 3.81
C THR A 108 5.75 5.26 4.02
N ALA A 109 6.33 5.98 3.05
CA ALA A 109 7.68 6.54 3.18
C ALA A 109 7.79 7.50 4.38
N TYR A 110 6.77 8.32 4.62
CA TYR A 110 6.73 9.20 5.78
C TYR A 110 6.74 8.41 7.10
N ILE A 111 5.88 7.39 7.24
CA ILE A 111 5.84 6.54 8.43
C ILE A 111 7.20 5.88 8.67
N LEU A 112 7.76 5.24 7.64
CA LEU A 112 9.03 4.52 7.74
C LEU A 112 10.21 5.44 8.08
N ARG A 113 10.23 6.67 7.57
CA ARG A 113 11.35 7.60 7.74
C ARG A 113 11.25 8.44 9.02
N TYR A 114 10.05 8.82 9.44
CA TYR A 114 9.89 9.81 10.51
C TYR A 114 9.24 9.27 11.79
N LEU A 115 8.37 8.27 11.69
CA LEU A 115 7.64 7.76 12.86
C LEU A 115 8.24 6.45 13.39
N ASN A 116 8.48 5.48 12.51
CA ASN A 116 8.99 4.17 12.91
C ASN A 116 10.34 4.24 13.66
N PRO A 117 11.33 5.07 13.26
CA PRO A 117 12.58 5.23 14.01
C PRO A 117 12.39 5.67 15.45
N ARG A 118 11.42 6.56 15.70
CA ARG A 118 11.13 7.09 17.04
C ARG A 118 10.31 6.12 17.87
N LEU A 119 9.36 5.42 17.25
CA LEU A 119 8.43 4.53 17.96
C LEU A 119 9.03 3.15 18.25
N PHE A 120 9.82 2.61 17.32
CA PHE A 120 10.17 1.19 17.30
C PHE A 120 11.68 0.92 17.36
N PHE A 121 12.50 1.86 16.89
CA PHE A 121 13.97 1.67 16.82
C PHE A 121 14.74 2.44 17.90
N SER A 122 14.06 3.05 18.88
CA SER A 122 14.70 3.64 20.05
C SER A 122 15.15 2.58 21.06
N PRO A 123 16.28 2.75 21.78
CA PRO A 123 16.83 1.74 22.70
C PRO A 123 15.85 1.30 23.78
N HIS A 124 15.03 2.23 24.29
CA HIS A 124 14.04 1.98 25.34
C HIS A 124 12.64 2.45 24.89
N PRO A 125 11.55 1.89 25.45
CA PRO A 125 10.20 2.40 25.21
C PRO A 125 10.12 3.88 25.53
N LEU A 126 9.51 4.65 24.64
CA LEU A 126 9.22 6.05 24.94
C LEU A 126 8.23 6.13 26.11
N PRO A 127 8.40 7.10 27.02
CA PRO A 127 7.38 7.46 28.01
C PRO A 127 6.01 7.72 27.36
N ASP A 128 4.94 7.43 28.08
CA ASP A 128 3.56 7.45 27.54
C ASP A 128 3.13 8.81 26.98
N ASP A 129 3.55 9.88 27.64
CA ASP A 129 3.32 11.28 27.25
C ASP A 129 3.93 11.62 25.87
N GLN A 130 5.04 10.97 25.51
CA GLN A 130 5.71 11.13 24.21
C GLN A 130 5.23 10.10 23.17
N ARG A 131 4.92 8.89 23.63
CA ARG A 131 4.48 7.76 22.79
C ARG A 131 3.06 7.97 22.24
N GLY A 132 2.14 8.43 23.08
CA GLY A 132 0.73 8.64 22.71
C GLY A 132 0.53 9.55 21.49
N PRO A 133 1.11 10.77 21.45
CA PRO A 133 1.01 11.67 20.31
C PRO A 133 1.59 11.09 19.01
N LEU A 134 2.71 10.37 19.10
CA LEU A 134 3.35 9.72 17.95
C LEU A 134 2.49 8.58 17.41
N LEU A 135 1.92 7.75 18.29
CA LEU A 135 0.97 6.70 17.90
C LEU A 135 -0.28 7.31 17.26
N ALA A 136 -0.85 8.36 17.85
CA ALA A 136 -2.01 9.04 17.27
C ALA A 136 -1.72 9.56 15.85
N ARG A 137 -0.53 10.14 15.63
CA ARG A 137 -0.08 10.57 14.29
C ARG A 137 0.11 9.38 13.36
N TRP A 138 0.70 8.29 13.84
CA TRP A 138 0.87 7.06 13.09
C TRP A 138 -0.48 6.54 12.59
N TYR A 139 -1.48 6.43 13.46
CA TYR A 139 -2.82 5.95 13.09
C TYR A 139 -3.52 6.87 12.10
N ARG A 140 -3.40 8.20 12.23
CA ARG A 140 -3.97 9.15 11.26
C ARG A 140 -3.41 8.93 9.85
N ILE A 141 -2.08 8.78 9.75
CA ILE A 141 -1.41 8.55 8.45
C ILE A 141 -1.69 7.12 7.95
N HIS A 142 -1.82 6.16 8.85
CA HIS A 142 -2.19 4.79 8.50
C HIS A 142 -3.61 4.71 7.95
N SER A 143 -4.57 5.46 8.50
CA SER A 143 -5.92 5.56 7.94
C SER A 143 -5.90 6.12 6.51
N LEU A 144 -5.02 7.08 6.23
CA LEU A 144 -4.78 7.57 4.86
C LEU A 144 -4.25 6.44 3.95
N ARG A 145 -3.29 5.63 4.41
CA ARG A 145 -2.77 4.48 3.65
C ARG A 145 -3.88 3.47 3.36
N LEU A 146 -4.71 3.16 4.36
CA LEU A 146 -5.83 2.23 4.23
C LEU A 146 -6.84 2.76 3.20
N ALA A 147 -7.28 4.01 3.34
CA ALA A 147 -8.21 4.65 2.40
C ALA A 147 -7.62 4.70 0.98
N ALA A 148 -6.36 5.11 0.83
CA ALA A 148 -5.68 5.17 -0.46
C ALA A 148 -5.60 3.78 -1.12
N SER A 149 -5.29 2.73 -0.36
CA SER A 149 -5.26 1.36 -0.88
C SER A 149 -6.65 0.86 -1.29
N ALA A 150 -7.71 1.22 -0.55
CA ALA A 150 -9.10 0.88 -0.89
C ALA A 150 -9.57 1.59 -2.17
N VAL A 151 -9.29 2.89 -2.29
CA VAL A 151 -9.64 3.68 -3.48
C VAL A 151 -8.89 3.15 -4.71
N ALA A 152 -7.60 2.86 -4.57
CA ALA A 152 -6.82 2.28 -5.65
C ALA A 152 -7.37 0.92 -6.09
N LEU A 153 -7.69 0.04 -5.14
CA LEU A 153 -8.31 -1.26 -5.42
C LEU A 153 -9.62 -1.11 -6.19
N ALA A 154 -10.54 -0.28 -5.70
CA ALA A 154 -11.83 -0.03 -6.35
C ALA A 154 -11.65 0.55 -7.76
N ALA A 155 -10.71 1.47 -7.93
CA ALA A 155 -10.44 2.11 -9.20
C ALA A 155 -9.87 1.11 -10.25
N PHE A 156 -8.91 0.26 -9.88
CA PHE A 156 -8.38 -0.76 -10.79
C PHE A 156 -9.41 -1.85 -11.11
N HIS A 157 -10.22 -2.24 -10.13
CA HIS A 157 -11.34 -3.16 -10.35
C HIS A 157 -12.36 -2.58 -11.34
N HIS A 158 -12.73 -1.30 -11.19
CA HIS A 158 -13.64 -0.61 -12.11
C HIS A 158 -13.04 -0.49 -13.51
N ALA A 159 -11.78 -0.05 -13.62
CA ALA A 159 -11.06 0.08 -14.89
C ALA A 159 -11.06 -1.25 -15.68
N ARG A 160 -10.81 -2.36 -14.98
CA ARG A 160 -10.85 -3.70 -15.57
C ARG A 160 -12.26 -4.09 -16.03
N THR A 161 -13.26 -3.84 -15.19
CA THR A 161 -14.66 -4.18 -15.50
C THR A 161 -15.16 -3.43 -16.74
N VAL A 162 -14.84 -2.14 -16.84
CA VAL A 162 -15.19 -1.32 -18.01
C VAL A 162 -14.43 -1.79 -19.24
N ALA A 163 -13.14 -2.12 -19.13
CA ALA A 163 -12.34 -2.63 -20.24
C ALA A 163 -12.83 -3.98 -20.77
N LEU A 164 -13.39 -4.84 -19.92
CA LEU A 164 -13.99 -6.11 -20.34
C LEU A 164 -15.34 -5.93 -21.04
N ARG A 165 -16.12 -4.91 -20.67
CA ARG A 165 -17.42 -4.59 -21.28
C ARG A 165 -17.31 -3.84 -22.61
N ALA A 166 -16.18 -3.21 -22.88
CA ALA A 166 -15.91 -2.46 -24.10
C ALA A 166 -15.28 -3.32 -25.23
N ARG A 167 -15.07 -4.63 -24.99
CA ARG A 167 -14.66 -5.63 -25.97
C ARG A 167 -15.89 -6.34 -26.53
#